data_AF-A4ULF7-F1
#
_entry.id   AF-A4ULF7-F1
#
_cell.length_a   1.000
_cell.length_b   1.000
_cell.length_c   1.000
_cell.angle_alpha   90.00
_cell.angle_beta   90.00
_cell.angle_gamma   90.00
#
_symmetry.space_group_name_H-M   'P 1'
#
loop_
_entity.id
_entity.type
_entity.pdbx_description
1 polymer ?
#
loop_
_entity_poly.entity_id
_entity_poly.type
_entity_poly.pdbx_seq_one_letter_code
_entity_poly.pdbx_strand_id
1 'polypeptide(L)'
;RKVVRFYTACFGFREPFKVLCDGTFIHHLSHNNLFPDKSVSSAFAAPVHLFTTKCAIAELESLGRSCRGSVNSARRNFRLAKCEHDQNVSAYDCIVETIGDNNPEHFFVASEDVKLRKQCQKVPGVPVMYGLRNAVYLDQLSSFQREYVKASEEERL
;
A
#
# COMPACT_ATOMS: atom_id res chain seq x y z
N ARG A 1 -13.79 2.58 7.56
CA ARG A 1 -14.65 3.68 7.05
C ARG A 1 -14.21 5.08 7.48
N LYS A 2 -14.07 5.39 8.79
CA LYS A 2 -13.63 6.72 9.25
C LYS A 2 -12.28 7.16 8.66
N VAL A 3 -11.31 6.23 8.62
CA VAL A 3 -9.97 6.48 8.06
C VAL A 3 -10.04 6.85 6.57
N VAL A 4 -10.69 6.02 5.75
CA VAL A 4 -10.87 6.30 4.31
C VAL A 4 -11.53 7.67 4.09
N ARG A 5 -12.59 8.00 4.84
CA ARG A 5 -13.26 9.31 4.75
C ARG A 5 -12.34 10.48 5.10
N PHE A 6 -11.46 10.32 6.09
CA PHE A 6 -10.47 11.33 6.45
C PHE A 6 -9.49 11.58 5.30
N TYR A 7 -8.95 10.54 4.67
CA TYR A 7 -8.05 10.71 3.53
C TYR A 7 -8.74 11.29 2.29
N THR A 8 -10.01 10.95 2.06
CA THR A 8 -10.80 11.59 0.99
C THR A 8 -11.01 13.08 1.26
N ALA A 9 -11.35 13.45 2.50
CA ALA A 9 -11.65 14.84 2.87
C ALA A 9 -10.39 15.71 2.95
N CYS A 10 -9.33 15.23 3.61
CA CYS A 10 -8.16 16.04 3.95
C CYS A 10 -7.02 15.91 2.93
N PHE A 11 -6.92 14.77 2.23
CA PHE A 11 -5.82 14.46 1.31
C PHE A 11 -6.28 14.21 -0.13
N GLY A 12 -7.58 14.37 -0.43
CA GLY A 12 -8.10 14.32 -1.81
C GLY A 12 -8.17 12.93 -2.44
N PHE A 13 -8.11 11.85 -1.66
CA PHE A 13 -8.21 10.48 -2.17
C PHE A 13 -9.57 10.20 -2.81
N ARG A 14 -9.58 9.52 -3.98
CA ARG A 14 -10.79 9.21 -4.75
C ARG A 14 -10.89 7.74 -5.13
N GLU A 15 -12.12 7.29 -5.31
CA GLU A 15 -12.42 5.97 -5.84
C GLU A 15 -12.21 5.92 -7.37
N PRO A 16 -11.79 4.76 -7.93
CA PRO A 16 -11.34 3.56 -7.22
C PRO A 16 -10.00 3.77 -6.51
N PHE A 17 -9.90 3.37 -5.24
CA PHE A 17 -8.70 3.63 -4.44
C PHE A 17 -7.52 2.80 -4.93
N LYS A 18 -6.35 3.42 -5.05
CA LYS A 18 -5.12 2.74 -5.48
C LYS A 18 -4.40 2.16 -4.27
N VAL A 19 -4.08 0.86 -4.31
CA VAL A 19 -3.34 0.18 -3.23
C VAL A 19 -2.05 -0.39 -3.78
N LEU A 20 -0.91 0.12 -3.32
CA LEU A 20 0.42 -0.35 -3.67
C LEU A 20 0.86 -1.44 -2.68
N CYS A 21 1.01 -2.66 -3.21
CA CYS A 21 1.30 -3.85 -2.43
C CYS A 21 2.74 -4.32 -2.68
N ASP A 22 3.44 -4.66 -1.60
CA ASP A 22 4.74 -5.33 -1.66
C ASP A 22 4.62 -6.85 -1.82
N GLY A 23 5.76 -7.53 -1.98
CA GLY A 23 5.80 -8.98 -2.09
C GLY A 23 5.29 -9.70 -0.83
N THR A 24 5.52 -9.13 0.35
CA THR A 24 5.17 -9.74 1.63
C THR A 24 3.66 -9.81 1.83
N PHE A 25 2.93 -8.75 1.50
CA PHE A 25 1.48 -8.69 1.55
C PHE A 25 0.84 -9.59 0.48
N ILE A 26 1.39 -9.60 -0.73
CA ILE A 26 0.91 -10.51 -1.79
C ILE A 26 1.10 -11.96 -1.36
N HIS A 27 2.22 -12.28 -0.73
CA HIS A 27 2.45 -13.61 -0.16
C HIS A 27 1.45 -13.94 0.95
N HIS A 28 1.17 -13.00 1.87
CA HIS A 28 0.15 -13.17 2.90
C HIS A 28 -1.23 -13.50 2.31
N LEU A 29 -1.68 -12.76 1.30
CA LEU A 29 -2.96 -13.02 0.64
C LEU A 29 -3.00 -14.40 0.00
N SER A 30 -1.94 -14.77 -0.72
CA SER A 30 -1.84 -16.07 -1.38
C SER A 30 -1.79 -17.22 -0.38
N HIS A 31 -1.07 -17.07 0.72
CA HIS A 31 -0.91 -18.10 1.74
C HIS A 31 -2.22 -18.37 2.50
N ASN A 32 -3.01 -17.32 2.74
CA ASN A 32 -4.29 -17.42 3.44
C ASN A 32 -5.50 -17.62 2.50
N ASN A 33 -5.26 -17.92 1.22
CA ASN A 33 -6.30 -18.11 0.19
C ASN A 33 -7.30 -16.93 0.10
N LEU A 34 -6.79 -15.71 0.27
CA LEU A 34 -7.56 -14.49 0.19
C LEU A 34 -7.57 -13.97 -1.25
N PHE A 35 -8.76 -13.68 -1.76
CA PHE A 35 -8.92 -13.06 -3.08
C PHE A 35 -8.52 -11.58 -2.99
N PRO A 36 -7.43 -11.14 -3.65
CA PRO A 36 -6.86 -9.81 -3.42
C PRO A 36 -7.89 -8.67 -3.54
N ASP A 37 -8.62 -8.61 -4.65
CA ASP A 37 -9.60 -7.55 -4.90
C ASP A 37 -10.74 -7.55 -3.87
N LYS A 38 -11.30 -8.72 -3.56
CA LYS A 38 -12.41 -8.84 -2.60
C LYS A 38 -11.97 -8.51 -1.18
N SER A 39 -10.82 -9.06 -0.76
CA SER A 39 -10.29 -8.88 0.58
C SER A 39 -9.94 -7.42 0.84
N VAL A 40 -9.29 -6.76 -0.12
CA VAL A 40 -8.95 -5.34 0.00
C VAL A 40 -10.21 -4.49 -0.12
N SER A 41 -11.04 -4.66 -1.15
CA SER A 41 -12.27 -3.87 -1.34
C SER A 41 -13.21 -3.93 -0.12
N SER A 42 -13.32 -5.10 0.53
CA SER A 42 -14.14 -5.23 1.74
C SER A 42 -13.62 -4.40 2.92
N ALA A 43 -12.30 -4.25 3.08
CA ALA A 43 -11.70 -3.39 4.10
C ALA A 43 -12.00 -1.89 3.85
N PHE A 44 -12.05 -1.48 2.58
CA PHE A 44 -12.41 -0.12 2.17
C PHE A 44 -13.92 0.13 2.17
N ALA A 45 -14.72 -0.91 1.95
CA ALA A 45 -16.12 -0.83 1.53
C ALA A 45 -16.32 0.02 0.26
N ALA A 46 -15.37 -0.08 -0.67
CA ALA A 46 -15.29 0.72 -1.89
C ALA A 46 -14.48 -0.02 -2.98
N PRO A 47 -14.62 0.33 -4.27
CA PRO A 47 -13.81 -0.25 -5.34
C PRO A 47 -12.33 0.14 -5.20
N VAL A 48 -11.45 -0.79 -5.54
CA VAL A 48 -9.99 -0.63 -5.43
C VAL A 48 -9.29 -1.07 -6.71
N HIS A 49 -8.11 -0.52 -6.92
CA HIS A 49 -7.14 -0.98 -7.90
C HIS A 49 -5.86 -1.37 -7.18
N LEU A 50 -5.46 -2.62 -7.34
CA LEU A 50 -4.25 -3.16 -6.75
C LEU A 50 -3.08 -2.93 -7.69
N PHE A 51 -1.99 -2.43 -7.11
CA PHE A 51 -0.73 -2.14 -7.77
C PHE A 51 0.41 -2.86 -7.06
N THR A 52 1.48 -3.13 -7.80
CA THR A 52 2.78 -3.56 -7.26
C THR A 52 3.88 -3.01 -8.17
N THR A 53 5.14 -3.08 -7.76
CA THR A 53 6.26 -2.59 -8.58
C THR A 53 7.02 -3.75 -9.22
N LYS A 54 7.75 -3.46 -10.31
CA LYS A 54 8.63 -4.47 -10.93
C LYS A 54 9.70 -4.97 -9.95
N CYS A 55 10.22 -4.07 -9.11
CA CYS A 55 11.21 -4.37 -8.08
C CYS A 55 10.62 -5.31 -7.00
N ALA A 56 9.39 -5.06 -6.54
CA ALA A 56 8.72 -5.93 -5.57
C ALA A 56 8.44 -7.33 -6.13
N ILE A 57 8.05 -7.45 -7.41
CA ILE A 57 7.91 -8.76 -8.07
C ILE A 57 9.26 -9.47 -8.17
N ALA A 58 10.32 -8.76 -8.56
CA ALA A 58 11.66 -9.33 -8.69
C ALA A 58 12.21 -9.82 -7.35
N GLU A 59 12.00 -9.07 -6.27
CA GLU A 59 12.35 -9.47 -4.91
C GLU A 59 11.58 -10.74 -4.51
N LEU A 60 10.27 -10.78 -4.76
CA LEU A 60 9.44 -11.95 -4.47
C LEU A 60 9.86 -13.19 -5.28
N GLU A 61 10.32 -13.02 -6.51
CA GLU A 61 10.88 -14.09 -7.35
C GLU A 61 12.21 -14.63 -6.83
N SER A 62 13.04 -13.76 -6.25
CA SER A 62 14.33 -14.15 -5.67
C SER A 62 14.19 -15.11 -4.48
N LEU A 63 13.04 -15.11 -3.81
CA LEU A 63 12.72 -16.03 -2.69
C LEU A 63 12.47 -17.48 -3.14
N GLY A 64 12.37 -17.73 -4.45
CA GLY A 64 12.35 -19.06 -5.03
C GLY A 64 10.98 -19.76 -5.03
N ARG A 65 10.99 -21.10 -5.06
CA ARG A 65 9.79 -21.90 -5.41
C ARG A 65 8.63 -21.79 -4.42
N SER A 66 8.90 -21.50 -3.15
CA SER A 66 7.88 -21.33 -2.11
C SER A 66 6.93 -20.16 -2.41
N CYS A 67 7.41 -19.12 -3.09
CA CYS A 67 6.63 -17.92 -3.40
C CYS A 67 6.03 -17.93 -4.81
N ARG A 68 6.11 -19.05 -5.56
CA ARG A 68 5.63 -19.13 -6.95
C ARG A 68 4.15 -18.80 -7.10
N GLY A 69 3.31 -19.23 -6.15
CA GLY A 69 1.89 -18.87 -6.11
C GLY A 69 1.68 -17.36 -5.98
N SER A 70 2.46 -16.73 -5.11
CA SER A 70 2.44 -15.28 -4.86
C SER A 70 2.91 -14.49 -6.07
N VAL A 71 3.98 -14.92 -6.75
CA VAL A 71 4.46 -14.30 -8.01
C VAL A 71 3.39 -14.38 -9.10
N ASN A 72 2.76 -15.54 -9.27
CA ASN A 72 1.68 -15.70 -10.24
C ASN A 72 0.48 -14.81 -9.91
N SER A 73 0.14 -14.69 -8.62
CA SER A 73 -0.91 -13.78 -8.16
C SER A 73 -0.55 -12.33 -8.45
N ALA A 74 0.68 -11.90 -8.16
CA ALA A 74 1.19 -10.56 -8.45
C ALA A 74 1.02 -10.22 -9.94
N ARG A 75 1.49 -11.09 -10.83
CA ARG A 75 1.47 -10.86 -12.28
C ARG A 75 0.07 -10.87 -12.90
N ARG A 76 -0.90 -11.54 -12.27
CA ARG A 76 -2.28 -11.67 -12.80
C ARG A 76 -3.25 -10.64 -12.23
N ASN A 77 -3.15 -10.36 -10.93
CA ASN A 77 -4.15 -9.60 -10.20
C ASN A 77 -3.73 -8.15 -9.90
N PHE A 78 -2.45 -7.80 -10.08
CA PHE A 78 -1.93 -6.49 -9.73
C PHE A 78 -1.42 -5.75 -10.97
N ARG A 79 -1.71 -4.46 -11.05
CA ARG A 79 -1.17 -3.55 -12.07
C ARG A 79 0.25 -3.14 -11.70
N LEU A 80 1.08 -2.85 -12.69
CA LEU A 80 2.42 -2.33 -12.42
C LEU A 80 2.36 -0.83 -12.15
N ALA A 81 2.81 -0.41 -10.97
CA ALA A 81 3.16 0.96 -10.69
C ALA A 81 4.51 1.29 -11.35
N LYS A 82 4.60 2.49 -11.93
CA LYS A 82 5.81 2.97 -12.59
C LYS A 82 6.89 3.25 -11.53
N CYS A 83 8.09 2.73 -11.77
CA CYS A 83 9.29 2.99 -10.99
C CYS A 83 10.48 3.12 -11.93
N GLU A 84 11.32 4.13 -11.68
CA GLU A 84 12.39 4.57 -12.58
C GLU A 84 13.73 3.84 -12.35
N HIS A 85 13.71 2.69 -11.68
CA HIS A 85 14.92 1.92 -11.41
C HIS A 85 15.42 1.15 -12.63
N ASP A 86 16.64 1.41 -13.09
CA ASP A 86 17.26 0.62 -14.16
C ASP A 86 17.60 -0.80 -13.71
N GLN A 87 18.07 -0.93 -12.47
CA GLN A 87 18.32 -2.21 -11.81
C GLN A 87 17.31 -2.43 -10.69
N ASN A 88 16.87 -3.67 -10.50
CA ASN A 88 15.94 -3.99 -9.42
C ASN A 88 16.57 -3.67 -8.06
N VAL A 89 15.93 -2.77 -7.32
CA VAL A 89 16.25 -2.48 -5.91
C VAL A 89 15.33 -3.28 -4.98
N SER A 90 15.52 -3.16 -3.67
CA SER A 90 14.63 -3.80 -2.69
C SER A 90 13.20 -3.27 -2.84
N ALA A 91 12.20 -4.07 -2.46
CA ALA A 91 10.81 -3.64 -2.45
C ALA A 91 10.60 -2.45 -1.51
N TYR A 92 11.35 -2.43 -0.39
CA TYR A 92 11.35 -1.33 0.57
C TYR A 92 11.76 -0.02 -0.10
N ASP A 93 12.95 0.03 -0.71
CA ASP A 93 13.49 1.25 -1.32
C ASP A 93 12.60 1.70 -2.47
N CYS A 94 12.17 0.75 -3.31
CA CYS A 94 11.30 1.05 -4.44
C CYS A 94 9.98 1.69 -4.00
N ILE A 95 9.33 1.17 -2.96
CA ILE A 95 8.03 1.69 -2.49
C ILE A 95 8.23 3.05 -1.81
N VAL A 96 9.26 3.21 -0.98
CA VAL A 96 9.57 4.50 -0.35
C VAL A 96 9.77 5.59 -1.40
N GLU A 97 10.56 5.32 -2.44
CA GLU A 97 10.78 6.28 -3.52
C GLU A 97 9.52 6.51 -4.37
N THR A 98 8.72 5.47 -4.63
CA THR A 98 7.45 5.60 -5.38
C THR A 98 6.44 6.48 -4.64
N ILE A 99 6.39 6.37 -3.31
CA ILE A 99 5.52 7.19 -2.46
C ILE A 99 6.06 8.62 -2.34
N GLY A 100 7.37 8.78 -2.24
CA GLY A 100 8.04 10.07 -2.08
C GLY A 100 7.56 10.82 -0.82
N ASP A 101 7.72 12.14 -0.83
CA ASP A 101 7.47 12.97 0.36
C ASP A 101 6.01 13.37 0.56
N ASN A 102 5.17 13.23 -0.48
CA ASN A 102 3.79 13.73 -0.46
C ASN A 102 2.76 12.78 -1.08
N ASN A 103 3.15 11.57 -1.48
CA ASN A 103 2.25 10.59 -2.08
C ASN A 103 1.40 11.15 -3.24
N PRO A 104 2.03 11.66 -4.31
CA PRO A 104 1.32 12.38 -5.37
C PRO A 104 0.28 11.51 -6.08
N GLU A 105 0.49 10.19 -6.11
CA GLU A 105 -0.42 9.23 -6.72
C GLU A 105 -1.56 8.78 -5.79
N HIS A 106 -1.58 9.23 -4.53
CA HIS A 106 -2.58 8.86 -3.53
C HIS A 106 -2.70 7.34 -3.36
N PHE A 107 -1.55 6.66 -3.21
CA PHE A 107 -1.52 5.24 -2.89
C PHE A 107 -1.84 5.00 -1.42
N PHE A 108 -2.64 3.98 -1.15
CA PHE A 108 -2.58 3.22 0.10
C PHE A 108 -1.42 2.23 -0.01
N VAL A 109 -0.59 2.07 1.02
CA VAL A 109 0.51 1.10 1.02
C VAL A 109 0.09 -0.15 1.80
N ALA A 110 0.25 -1.34 1.21
CA ALA A 110 -0.04 -2.61 1.88
C ALA A 110 1.24 -3.46 1.98
N SER A 111 1.64 -3.79 3.21
CA SER A 111 2.87 -4.53 3.48
C SER A 111 2.79 -5.27 4.82
N GLU A 112 3.38 -6.47 4.91
CA GLU A 112 3.62 -7.16 6.19
C GLU A 112 4.90 -6.66 6.90
N ASP A 113 5.78 -5.95 6.21
CA ASP A 113 6.98 -5.35 6.80
C ASP A 113 6.63 -4.14 7.68
N VAL A 114 6.82 -4.30 8.98
CA VAL A 114 6.62 -3.25 9.99
C VAL A 114 7.51 -2.03 9.73
N LYS A 115 8.74 -2.22 9.24
CA LYS A 115 9.67 -1.13 8.94
C LYS A 115 9.16 -0.28 7.78
N LEU A 116 8.71 -0.92 6.70
CA LEU A 116 8.12 -0.23 5.55
C LEU A 116 6.89 0.57 5.97
N ARG A 117 5.95 -0.07 6.68
CA ARG A 117 4.74 0.62 7.17
C ARG A 117 5.07 1.85 8.02
N LYS A 118 6.00 1.71 8.98
CA LYS A 118 6.42 2.82 9.85
C LYS A 118 7.08 3.95 9.06
N GLN A 119 7.85 3.63 8.02
CA GLN A 119 8.46 4.65 7.18
C GLN A 119 7.42 5.40 6.37
N CYS A 120 6.49 4.69 5.73
CA CYS A 120 5.38 5.29 4.99
C CYS A 120 4.49 6.17 5.88
N GLN A 121 4.24 5.79 7.15
CA GLN A 121 3.43 6.59 8.07
C GLN A 121 4.03 7.95 8.47
N LYS A 122 5.33 8.17 8.23
CA LYS A 122 5.99 9.48 8.42
C LYS A 122 5.71 10.43 7.27
N VAL A 123 5.19 9.93 6.16
CA VAL A 123 4.82 10.72 4.99
C VAL A 123 3.36 11.17 5.16
N PRO A 124 3.08 12.49 5.06
CA PRO A 124 1.71 12.98 5.14
C PRO A 124 0.87 12.38 4.02
N GLY A 125 -0.37 12.01 4.33
CA GLY A 125 -1.27 11.47 3.32
C GLY A 125 -0.94 10.05 2.84
N VAL A 126 -0.19 9.26 3.60
CA VAL A 126 0.06 7.84 3.29
C VAL A 126 -0.64 6.91 4.28
N PRO A 127 -1.78 6.33 3.90
CA PRO A 127 -2.41 5.26 4.66
C PRO A 127 -1.68 3.93 4.45
N VAL A 128 -1.58 3.14 5.52
CA VAL A 128 -0.95 1.81 5.49
C VAL A 128 -1.92 0.71 5.85
N MET A 129 -1.71 -0.46 5.27
CA MET A 129 -2.51 -1.68 5.43
C MET A 129 -1.62 -2.88 5.71
N TYR A 130 -2.19 -3.87 6.39
CA TYR A 130 -1.55 -5.16 6.66
C TYR A 130 -2.60 -6.26 6.78
N GLY A 131 -2.17 -7.50 6.57
CA GLY A 131 -2.96 -8.70 6.79
C GLY A 131 -2.80 -9.21 8.22
N LEU A 132 -3.88 -9.76 8.76
CA LEU A 132 -3.84 -10.50 10.02
C LEU A 132 -4.77 -11.69 9.89
N ARG A 133 -4.19 -12.89 9.97
CA ARG A 133 -4.90 -14.16 9.74
C ARG A 133 -5.57 -14.16 8.36
N ASN A 134 -6.90 -14.13 8.34
CA ASN A 134 -7.73 -14.23 7.14
C ASN A 134 -8.42 -12.90 6.78
N ALA A 135 -7.91 -11.77 7.27
CA ALA A 135 -8.49 -10.46 7.01
C ALA A 135 -7.41 -9.39 6.75
N VAL A 136 -7.80 -8.36 6.00
CA VAL A 136 -6.96 -7.20 5.71
C VAL A 136 -7.44 -6.03 6.55
N TYR A 137 -6.51 -5.33 7.18
CA TYR A 137 -6.78 -4.21 8.07
C TYR A 137 -6.13 -2.94 7.52
N LEU A 138 -6.89 -1.85 7.58
CA LEU A 138 -6.38 -0.51 7.37
C LEU A 138 -5.93 0.02 8.74
N ASP A 139 -4.70 0.48 8.83
CA ASP A 139 -4.16 1.00 10.07
C ASP A 139 -4.89 2.27 10.52
N GLN A 140 -4.85 2.56 11.81
CA GLN A 140 -5.45 3.76 12.35
C GLN A 140 -4.62 5.00 11.97
N LEU A 141 -5.30 6.14 11.89
CA LEU A 141 -4.63 7.43 11.67
C LEU A 141 -3.62 7.68 12.79
N SER A 142 -2.36 7.90 12.41
CA SER A 142 -1.31 8.30 13.34
C SER A 142 -1.60 9.70 13.90
N SER A 143 -1.02 10.02 15.07
CA SER A 143 -1.07 11.38 15.63
C SER A 143 -0.49 12.40 14.66
N PHE A 144 0.64 12.04 14.04
CA PHE A 144 1.34 12.83 13.03
C PHE A 144 0.42 13.32 11.91
N GLN A 145 -0.41 12.44 11.32
CA GLN A 145 -1.29 12.85 10.23
C GLN A 145 -2.41 13.79 10.68
N ARG A 146 -2.91 13.64 11.90
CA ARG A 146 -3.92 14.55 12.46
C ARG A 146 -3.33 15.91 12.75
N GLU A 147 -2.11 15.93 13.31
CA GLU A 147 -1.37 17.17 13.59
C GLU A 147 -1.01 17.90 12.29
N TYR A 148 -0.54 17.18 11.27
CA TYR A 148 -0.25 17.75 9.96
C TYR A 148 -1.47 18.43 9.32
N VAL A 149 -2.63 17.78 9.33
CA VAL A 149 -3.86 18.37 8.78
C VAL A 149 -4.27 19.61 9.55
N LYS A 150 -4.21 19.58 10.90
CA LYS A 150 -4.54 20.76 11.72
C LYS A 150 -3.61 21.94 11.42
N ALA A 151 -2.29 21.70 11.38
CA ALA A 151 -1.32 22.74 11.07
C ALA A 151 -1.54 23.32 9.66
N SER A 152 -1.82 22.46 8.67
CA SER A 152 -2.12 22.88 7.31
C SER A 152 -3.44 23.66 7.18
N GLU A 153 -4.45 23.34 8.00
CA GLU A 153 -5.70 24.11 8.06
C GLU A 153 -5.50 25.48 8.70
N GLU A 154 -4.68 25.56 9.77
CA GLU A 154 -4.33 26.81 10.46
C GLU A 154 -3.52 27.77 9.59
N GLU A 155 -2.59 27.28 8.76
CA GLU A 155 -1.82 28.12 7.81
C GLU A 155 -2.67 28.70 6.66
N ARG A 156 -3.85 28.12 6.40
CA ARG A 156 -4.75 28.55 5.32
C ARG A 156 -5.79 29.59 5.77
N LEU A 157 -5.86 29.89 7.06
CA LEU A 157 -6.75 30.86 7.69
C LEU A 157 -6.05 32.22 7.84
#